data_AF-A0A7J6U8E0-F1
#
_entry.id   AF-A0A7J6U8E0-F1
#
_cell.length_a   1.000
_cell.length_b   1.000
_cell.length_c   1.000
_cell.angle_alpha   90.00
_cell.angle_beta   90.00
_cell.angle_gamma   90.00
#
_symmetry.space_group_name_H-M   'P 1'
#
loop_
_entity.id
_entity.type
_entity.pdbx_description
1 polymer ?
#
loop_
_entity_poly.entity_id
_entity_poly.type
_entity_poly.pdbx_seq_one_letter_code
_entity_poly.pdbx_strand_id
1 'polypeptide(L)'
;KYAVEGYSDSIRQDLHPWGVTVHVVEPGIFPMTGLYSGGTVFQDAITGRYAELSRETQEVYGEAYLKSVTEALTEGLYGFLSNKDRFKVSEAMEHALLSPSPKYRYRVGLDCRTMYLLSFLPEVSRRSGPRRPYPSLPSVGEGHGQ
;
A
#
# COMPACT_ATOMS: atom_id res chain seq x y z
N LYS A 1 -2.07 3.50 7.50
CA LYS A 1 -1.24 4.60 6.96
C LYS A 1 -1.95 5.95 7.07
N TYR A 2 -3.16 6.11 6.51
CA TYR A 2 -3.94 7.36 6.57
C TYR A 2 -4.11 7.99 7.95
N ALA A 3 -4.26 7.19 9.02
CA ALA A 3 -4.33 7.72 10.38
C ALA A 3 -3.08 8.51 10.80
N VAL A 4 -1.89 8.01 10.44
CA VAL A 4 -0.62 8.69 10.74
C VAL A 4 -0.50 9.97 9.92
N GLU A 5 -0.89 9.95 8.64
CA GLU A 5 -0.90 11.13 7.78
C GLU A 5 -1.82 12.23 8.33
N GLY A 6 -3.06 11.87 8.69
CA GLY A 6 -4.01 12.82 9.27
C GLY A 6 -3.54 13.37 10.62
N TYR A 7 -2.99 12.51 11.48
CA TYR A 7 -2.40 12.95 12.75
C TYR A 7 -1.24 13.93 12.53
N SER A 8 -0.31 13.61 11.63
CA SER A 8 0.81 14.48 11.28
C SER A 8 0.36 15.82 10.68
N ASP A 9 -0.68 15.82 9.86
CA ASP A 9 -1.27 17.04 9.29
C ASP A 9 -1.84 17.94 10.38
N SER A 10 -2.55 17.37 11.36
CA SER A 10 -3.13 18.11 12.49
C SER A 10 -2.05 18.73 13.37
N ILE A 11 -1.10 17.92 13.87
CA ILE A 11 -0.05 18.44 14.78
C ILE A 11 0.84 19.48 14.10
N ARG A 12 1.03 19.39 12.78
CA ARG A 12 1.78 20.42 12.05
C ARG A 12 1.09 21.78 12.14
N GLN A 13 -0.23 21.82 12.02
CA GLN A 13 -0.99 23.07 12.12
C GLN A 13 -0.94 23.60 13.55
N ASP A 14 -1.10 22.74 14.54
CA ASP A 14 -1.12 23.11 15.96
C ASP A 14 0.24 23.63 16.46
N LEU A 15 1.33 23.05 15.95
CA LEU A 15 2.69 23.37 16.38
C LEU A 15 3.34 24.52 15.57
N HIS A 16 2.79 24.87 14.40
CA HIS A 16 3.31 25.94 13.56
C HIS A 16 3.47 27.30 14.28
N PRO A 17 2.51 27.76 15.12
CA PRO A 17 2.66 29.01 15.87
C PRO A 17 3.84 29.01 16.86
N TRP A 18 4.31 27.84 17.27
CA TRP A 18 5.41 27.64 18.21
C TRP A 18 6.77 27.53 17.52
N GLY A 19 6.83 27.70 16.20
CA GLY A 19 8.05 27.57 15.41
C GLY A 19 8.53 26.12 15.27
N VAL A 20 7.72 25.14 15.64
CA VAL A 20 8.05 23.71 15.53
C VAL A 20 7.56 23.19 14.19
N THR A 21 8.47 22.62 13.40
CA THR A 21 8.15 22.01 12.10
C THR A 21 7.95 20.50 12.24
N VAL A 22 7.03 19.96 11.44
CA VAL A 22 6.70 18.52 11.40
C VAL A 22 6.92 18.04 9.98
N HIS A 23 7.66 16.93 9.82
CA HIS A 23 8.02 16.35 8.53
C HIS A 23 7.69 14.86 8.52
N VAL A 24 7.05 14.39 7.44
CA VAL A 24 6.67 12.98 7.28
C VAL A 24 7.62 12.31 6.27
N VAL A 25 8.30 11.26 6.70
CA VAL A 25 9.12 10.41 5.83
C VAL A 25 8.36 9.12 5.56
N GLU A 26 7.95 8.93 4.31
CA GLU A 26 7.21 7.78 3.84
C GLU A 26 8.12 6.89 2.99
N PRO A 27 8.73 5.85 3.58
CA PRO A 27 9.46 4.87 2.82
C PRO A 27 8.50 3.99 2.03
N GLY A 28 8.87 3.72 0.79
CA GLY A 28 8.34 2.64 -0.03
C GLY A 28 8.93 1.30 0.40
N ILE A 29 9.03 0.40 -0.55
CA ILE A 29 9.48 -0.97 -0.32
C ILE A 29 10.99 -1.03 -0.43
N PHE A 30 11.60 -1.30 0.72
CA PHE A 30 13.03 -1.53 0.87
C PHE A 30 13.27 -2.99 1.32
N PRO A 31 13.49 -3.93 0.38
CA PRO A 31 13.59 -5.36 0.68
C PRO A 31 14.71 -5.69 1.68
N MET A 32 15.78 -4.90 1.63
CA MET A 32 16.98 -4.99 2.44
C MET A 32 16.79 -4.66 3.93
N THR A 33 15.60 -4.22 4.35
CA THR A 33 15.27 -3.91 5.77
C THR A 33 14.80 -5.13 6.56
N GLY A 34 14.59 -6.27 5.90
CA GLY A 34 14.10 -7.49 6.52
C GLY A 34 12.59 -7.51 6.79
N LEU A 35 11.91 -6.36 6.66
CA LEU A 35 10.44 -6.26 6.81
C LEU A 35 9.68 -7.04 5.72
N TYR A 36 10.33 -7.19 4.57
CA TYR A 36 9.80 -7.85 3.38
C TYR A 36 10.64 -9.09 3.02
N SER A 37 11.34 -9.67 4.00
CA SER A 37 12.35 -10.73 3.81
C SER A 37 11.84 -11.85 2.91
N GLY A 38 12.38 -11.92 1.69
CA GLY A 38 12.21 -13.03 0.75
C GLY A 38 10.82 -13.11 0.14
N GLY A 39 10.74 -12.96 -1.19
CA GLY A 39 9.47 -13.08 -1.92
C GLY A 39 8.64 -14.31 -1.50
N THR A 40 9.29 -15.43 -1.17
CA THR A 40 8.63 -16.66 -0.71
C THR A 40 7.92 -16.50 0.64
N VAL A 41 8.53 -15.88 1.65
CA VAL A 41 7.90 -15.72 2.99
C VAL A 41 6.64 -14.88 2.92
N PHE A 42 6.64 -13.85 2.07
CA PHE A 42 5.48 -12.99 1.89
C PHE A 42 4.36 -13.70 1.10
N GLN A 43 4.71 -14.48 0.07
CA GLN A 43 3.74 -15.31 -0.67
C GLN A 43 3.11 -16.39 0.23
N ASP A 44 3.93 -17.05 1.05
CA ASP A 44 3.48 -18.07 1.99
C ASP A 44 2.57 -17.46 3.06
N ALA A 45 2.91 -16.25 3.55
CA ALA A 45 2.05 -15.52 4.48
C ALA A 45 0.70 -15.15 3.87
N ILE A 46 0.65 -14.69 2.62
CA ILE A 46 -0.61 -14.38 1.92
C ILE A 46 -1.44 -15.65 1.74
N THR A 47 -0.81 -16.73 1.27
CA THR A 47 -1.49 -18.00 0.99
C THR A 47 -2.01 -18.63 2.28
N GLY A 48 -1.22 -18.60 3.36
CA GLY A 48 -1.65 -19.05 4.69
C GLY A 48 -2.83 -18.26 5.22
N ARG A 49 -2.80 -16.92 5.11
CA ARG A 49 -3.93 -16.08 5.54
C ARG A 49 -5.18 -16.32 4.72
N TYR A 50 -5.04 -16.56 3.43
CA TYR A 50 -6.17 -16.91 2.59
C TYR A 50 -6.81 -18.25 2.99
N ALA A 51 -5.99 -19.25 3.31
CA ALA A 51 -6.46 -20.55 3.78
C ALA A 51 -7.23 -20.47 5.11
N GLU A 52 -6.93 -19.48 5.95
CA GLU A 52 -7.64 -19.21 7.21
C GLU A 52 -8.98 -18.47 7.01
N LEU A 53 -9.25 -17.91 5.83
CA LEU A 53 -10.51 -17.21 5.57
C LEU A 53 -11.71 -18.16 5.56
N SER A 54 -12.89 -17.62 5.85
CA SER A 54 -14.14 -18.36 5.67
C SER A 54 -14.32 -18.78 4.21
N ARG A 55 -15.01 -19.89 3.98
CA ARG A 55 -15.29 -20.41 2.64
C ARG A 55 -16.03 -19.40 1.76
N GLU A 56 -17.00 -18.69 2.32
CA GLU A 56 -17.73 -17.61 1.62
C GLU A 56 -16.77 -16.51 1.14
N THR A 57 -15.82 -16.09 2.00
CA THR A 57 -14.84 -15.07 1.64
C THR A 57 -13.84 -15.57 0.58
N GLN A 58 -13.43 -16.84 0.66
CA GLN A 58 -12.58 -17.46 -0.35
C GLN A 58 -13.27 -17.54 -1.71
N GLU A 59 -14.57 -17.86 -1.74
CA GLU A 59 -15.35 -17.92 -2.99
C GLU A 59 -15.52 -16.51 -3.61
N VAL A 60 -15.69 -15.47 -2.78
CA VAL A 60 -15.80 -14.08 -3.25
C VAL A 60 -14.50 -13.57 -3.88
N TYR A 61 -13.35 -13.81 -3.24
CA TYR A 61 -12.06 -13.40 -3.81
C TYR A 61 -11.64 -14.32 -4.97
N GLY A 62 -11.76 -15.63 -4.76
CA GLY A 62 -11.35 -16.66 -5.70
C GLY A 62 -9.83 -16.85 -5.79
N GLU A 63 -9.42 -18.08 -6.09
CA GLU A 63 -8.00 -18.44 -6.23
C GLU A 63 -7.29 -17.68 -7.36
N ALA A 64 -8.03 -17.35 -8.43
CA ALA A 64 -7.51 -16.56 -9.54
C ALA A 64 -7.12 -15.13 -9.11
N TYR A 65 -7.85 -14.54 -8.17
CA TYR A 65 -7.47 -13.25 -7.59
C TYR A 65 -6.22 -13.38 -6.74
N LEU A 66 -6.19 -14.37 -5.85
CA LEU A 66 -5.02 -14.65 -5.02
C LEU A 66 -3.75 -14.78 -5.87
N LYS A 67 -3.78 -15.64 -6.91
CA LYS A 67 -2.65 -15.81 -7.83
C LYS A 67 -2.23 -14.49 -8.47
N SER A 68 -3.18 -13.72 -9.00
CA SER A 68 -2.88 -12.44 -9.67
C SER A 68 -2.29 -11.39 -8.72
N VAL A 69 -2.74 -11.34 -7.47
CA VAL A 69 -2.22 -10.42 -6.46
C VAL A 69 -0.81 -10.83 -6.03
N THR A 70 -0.61 -12.12 -5.79
CA THR A 70 0.69 -12.69 -5.42
C THR A 70 1.74 -12.42 -6.51
N GLU A 71 1.41 -12.66 -7.79
CA GLU A 71 2.29 -12.36 -8.93
C GLU A 71 2.59 -10.86 -9.05
N ALA A 72 1.56 -10.00 -8.99
CA ALA A 72 1.72 -8.55 -9.10
C ALA A 72 2.60 -7.96 -7.97
N LEU A 73 2.45 -8.48 -6.76
CA LEU A 73 3.25 -8.06 -5.61
C LEU A 73 4.70 -8.54 -5.76
N THR A 74 4.93 -9.81 -6.12
CA THR A 74 6.28 -10.36 -6.21
C THR A 74 7.07 -9.83 -7.40
N GLU A 75 6.50 -9.86 -8.61
CA GLU A 75 7.22 -9.48 -9.82
C GLU A 75 7.25 -7.96 -10.01
N GLY A 76 6.10 -7.30 -9.85
CA GLY A 76 5.99 -5.86 -10.05
C GLY A 76 6.57 -5.07 -8.88
N LEU A 77 5.98 -5.26 -7.71
CA LEU A 77 6.23 -4.38 -6.57
C LEU A 77 7.58 -4.67 -5.88
N TYR A 78 7.89 -5.95 -5.60
CA TYR A 78 9.17 -6.34 -5.01
C TYR A 78 10.29 -6.49 -6.04
N GLY A 79 9.99 -6.93 -7.26
CA GLY A 79 10.99 -7.14 -8.31
C GLY A 79 11.40 -5.84 -9.00
N PHE A 80 10.45 -5.15 -9.63
CA PHE A 80 10.73 -4.01 -10.52
C PHE A 80 10.77 -2.66 -9.81
N LEU A 81 9.85 -2.41 -8.88
CA LEU A 81 9.69 -1.08 -8.26
C LEU A 81 10.43 -0.92 -6.92
N SER A 82 10.97 -2.01 -6.37
CA SER A 82 11.63 -1.96 -5.07
C SER A 82 12.97 -1.25 -5.12
N ASN A 83 13.29 -0.55 -4.03
CA ASN A 83 14.52 0.21 -3.93
C ASN A 83 15.49 -0.52 -3.00
N LYS A 84 16.64 -0.92 -3.54
CA LYS A 84 17.67 -1.66 -2.79
C LYS A 84 18.52 -0.74 -1.91
N ASP A 85 18.53 0.55 -2.22
CA ASP A 85 19.35 1.53 -1.53
C ASP A 85 18.61 2.07 -0.29
N ARG A 86 18.98 1.54 0.88
CA ARG A 86 18.42 1.94 2.17
C ARG A 86 18.82 3.34 2.61
N PHE A 87 19.92 3.89 2.08
CA PHE A 87 20.44 5.19 2.52
C PHE A 87 19.55 6.36 2.09
N LYS A 88 18.68 6.17 1.10
CA LYS A 88 17.71 7.19 0.68
C LYS A 88 16.74 7.60 1.79
N VAL A 89 16.45 6.71 2.73
CA VAL A 89 15.61 7.06 3.89
C VAL A 89 16.41 7.95 4.85
N SER A 90 17.67 7.61 5.12
CA SER A 90 18.53 8.46 5.96
C SER A 90 18.82 9.81 5.30
N GLU A 91 19.03 9.88 3.99
CA GLU A 91 19.19 11.15 3.26
C GLU A 91 17.94 12.02 3.35
N ALA A 92 16.75 11.42 3.26
CA ALA A 92 15.49 12.15 3.44
C ALA A 92 15.35 12.71 4.87
N MET A 93 15.77 11.94 5.89
CA MET A 93 15.81 12.41 7.27
C MET A 93 16.83 13.52 7.46
N GLU A 94 18.03 13.39 6.90
CA GLU A 94 19.07 14.40 6.93
C GLU A 94 18.58 15.71 6.29
N HIS A 95 17.95 15.63 5.11
CA HIS A 95 17.37 16.79 4.46
C HIS A 95 16.24 17.41 5.31
N ALA A 96 15.42 16.61 5.97
CA ALA A 96 14.35 17.15 6.82
C ALA A 96 14.90 17.94 8.01
N LEU A 97 16.07 17.55 8.55
CA LEU A 97 16.69 18.15 9.71
C LEU A 97 17.60 19.34 9.40
N LEU A 98 18.38 19.24 8.31
CA LEU A 98 19.50 20.16 8.05
C LEU A 98 19.24 21.15 6.90
N SER A 99 18.21 20.92 6.08
CA SER A 99 17.97 21.78 4.92
C SER A 99 17.43 23.15 5.34
N PRO A 100 17.84 24.25 4.67
CA PRO A 100 17.21 25.56 4.84
C PRO A 100 15.76 25.60 4.34
N SER A 101 15.35 24.64 3.51
CA SER A 101 13.99 24.54 2.96
C SER A 101 13.50 23.09 3.00
N PRO A 102 13.21 22.54 4.19
CA PRO A 102 12.77 21.16 4.34
C PRO A 102 11.36 20.99 3.76
N LYS A 103 11.08 19.80 3.21
CA LYS A 103 9.78 19.45 2.65
C LYS A 103 8.86 18.96 3.75
N TYR A 104 7.55 19.18 3.58
CA TYR A 104 6.59 18.60 4.51
C TYR A 104 6.53 17.06 4.40
N ARG A 105 6.53 16.52 3.17
CA ARG A 105 6.44 15.07 2.90
C ARG A 105 7.59 14.59 2.02
N TYR A 106 8.26 13.54 2.48
CA TYR A 106 9.32 12.84 1.77
C TYR A 106 8.82 11.45 1.36
N ARG A 107 8.44 11.30 0.10
CA ARG A 107 8.13 9.97 -0.47
C ARG A 107 9.44 9.35 -0.97
N VAL A 108 9.92 8.34 -0.26
CA VAL A 108 11.24 7.74 -0.52
C VAL A 108 11.05 6.39 -1.20
N GLY A 109 11.31 6.32 -2.49
CA GLY A 109 11.11 5.10 -3.29
C GLY A 109 10.46 5.40 -4.63
N LEU A 110 10.82 4.62 -5.65
CA LEU A 110 10.21 4.75 -6.97
C LEU A 110 8.76 4.25 -6.92
N ASP A 111 8.53 3.13 -6.25
CA ASP A 111 7.22 2.56 -5.94
C ASP A 111 6.26 3.56 -5.28
N CYS A 112 6.69 4.28 -4.25
CA CYS A 112 5.86 5.29 -3.59
C CYS A 112 5.48 6.43 -4.55
N ARG A 113 6.42 6.86 -5.39
CA ARG A 113 6.20 7.95 -6.33
C ARG A 113 5.29 7.54 -7.49
N THR A 114 5.44 6.32 -8.00
CA THR A 114 4.58 5.79 -9.07
C THR A 114 3.17 5.55 -8.55
N MET A 115 3.00 4.96 -7.36
CA MET A 115 1.67 4.75 -6.76
C MET A 115 0.95 6.07 -6.47
N TYR A 116 1.68 7.08 -6.00
CA TYR A 116 1.13 8.44 -5.84
C TYR A 116 0.73 9.05 -7.19
N LEU A 117 1.52 8.89 -8.24
CA LEU A 117 1.13 9.37 -9.57
C LEU A 117 -0.14 8.66 -10.09
N LEU A 118 -0.21 7.33 -9.89
CA LEU A 118 -1.37 6.51 -10.26
C LEU A 118 -2.64 6.87 -9.48
N SER A 119 -2.55 7.53 -8.32
CA SER A 119 -3.74 8.01 -7.62
C SER A 119 -4.39 9.23 -8.28
N PHE A 120 -3.67 9.94 -9.16
CA PHE A 120 -4.23 11.05 -9.94
C PHE A 120 -4.79 10.62 -11.31
N LEU A 121 -4.66 9.35 -11.68
CA LEU A 121 -5.24 8.86 -12.93
C LEU A 121 -6.78 8.80 -12.83
N PRO A 122 -7.52 9.33 -13.82
CA PRO A 122 -8.98 9.28 -13.84
C PRO A 122 -9.51 7.84 -13.76
N GLU A 123 -10.61 7.65 -13.04
CA GLU A 123 -11.33 6.37 -12.88
C GLU A 123 -11.56 5.64 -14.23
N VAL A 124 -11.78 6.42 -15.30
CA VAL A 124 -12.03 5.93 -16.67
C VAL A 124 -10.81 5.20 -17.26
N SER A 125 -9.59 5.64 -16.95
CA SER A 125 -8.36 4.98 -17.38
C SER A 125 -8.03 3.73 -16.54
N ARG A 126 -8.65 3.57 -15.37
CA ARG A 126 -8.53 2.38 -14.50
C ARG A 126 -9.48 1.25 -14.93
N ARG A 127 -10.53 1.58 -15.71
CA ARG A 127 -11.54 0.67 -16.24
C ARG A 127 -11.12 -0.14 -17.49
N SER A 128 -9.94 0.11 -18.05
CA SER A 128 -9.39 -0.65 -19.18
C SER A 128 -8.68 -1.93 -18.78
N GLY A 129 -8.56 -2.22 -17.47
CA GLY A 129 -8.21 -3.56 -16.99
C GLY A 129 -9.35 -4.57 -17.20
N PRO A 130 -9.07 -5.88 -17.20
CA PRO A 130 -10.08 -6.91 -17.42
C PRO A 130 -11.23 -6.73 -16.44
N ARG A 131 -12.45 -6.56 -16.97
CA ARG A 131 -13.69 -6.48 -16.18
C ARG A 131 -13.82 -7.77 -15.39
N ARG A 132 -13.55 -7.73 -14.08
CA ARG A 132 -13.92 -8.83 -13.20
C ARG A 132 -15.40 -8.68 -12.86
N PRO A 133 -16.25 -9.67 -13.15
CA PRO A 133 -17.63 -9.65 -12.68
C PRO A 133 -17.59 -9.68 -11.15
N TYR A 134 -18.31 -8.75 -10.51
CA TYR A 134 -18.59 -8.88 -9.09
C TYR A 134 -19.39 -10.18 -8.88
N PRO A 135 -19.02 -11.03 -7.91
CA PRO A 135 -19.86 -12.16 -7.56
C PRO A 135 -21.23 -11.62 -7.13
N SER A 136 -22.29 -12.12 -7.76
CA SER A 136 -23.66 -11.78 -7.41
C SER A 136 -23.92 -12.19 -5.97
N LEU A 137 -24.44 -11.27 -5.15
CA LEU A 137 -24.88 -11.57 -3.79
C LEU A 137 -25.87 -12.75 -3.84
N PRO A 138 -25.77 -13.74 -2.93
CA PRO A 138 -26.74 -14.81 -2.86
C PRO A 138 -28.12 -14.21 -2.62
N SER A 139 -29.07 -14.53 -3.50
CA SER A 139 -30.47 -14.17 -3.34
C SER A 139 -30.98 -14.74 -2.02
N VAL A 140 -31.44 -13.88 -1.13
CA VAL A 140 -32.14 -14.27 0.10
C VAL A 140 -33.33 -15.13 -0.33
N GLY A 141 -33.23 -16.44 -0.12
CA GLY A 141 -34.29 -17.39 -0.43
C GLY A 141 -35.50 -17.09 0.44
N GLU A 142 -36.65 -16.96 -0.20
CA GLU A 142 -37.95 -16.87 0.45
C GLU A 142 -38.15 -18.07 1.39
N GLY A 143 -38.26 -17.80 2.69
CA GLY A 143 -38.67 -18.79 3.67
C GLY A 143 -40.12 -19.21 3.41
N HIS A 144 -40.32 -20.39 2.83
CA HIS A 144 -41.58 -21.10 2.91
C HIS A 144 -41.80 -21.55 4.36
N GLY A 145 -42.77 -20.91 5.02
CA GLY A 145 -43.34 -21.41 6.26
C GLY A 145 -44.15 -22.68 5.99
N GLN A 146 -43.87 -23.72 6.77
CA GLN A 146 -44.83 -24.77 7.11
C GLN A 146 -45.30 -24.53 8.54
#